data_AF-A0A1V5S9A9-F1
#
_entry.id   AF-A0A1V5S9A9-F1
#
_cell.length_a   1.000
_cell.length_b   1.000
_cell.length_c   1.000
_cell.angle_alpha   90.00
_cell.angle_beta   90.00
_cell.angle_gamma   90.00
#
_symmetry.space_group_name_H-M   'P 1'
#
loop_
_entity.id
_entity.type
_entity.pdbx_description
1 polymer ?
#
loop_
_entity_poly.entity_id
_entity_poly.type
_entity_poly.pdbx_seq_one_letter_code
_entity_poly.pdbx_strand_id
1 'polypeptide(L)'
;MFRDPRASSAKTLIQKLKEKVLSGGEISYQEALSLAAIRAVDDLDFLRSSAHELTLHFKNSQPDLCALINAKSYLCGEDCKFCSQSAKYDTGVQRYPMMSPEKIVEAAKRCEENGARNFCVVTSGETLSAGEFDQVRKTFQLLSEETGLGIDGSLGNLTEEQISELKKVGLRRFNHNLQCSREFYPEIVSTHTYDERMETLDFLKKNDVEICSGGIFGMGESPEDRLKLAFELKKYAPHCFPINILNPRPGTPLAGQPPIDPAEAIKMIAIYRFIHPHANIKLAGGKELNLGIFFLEKALKGGANGLVVGGYLTTCGNPIAEDFALLKRAGYIVEREAAVAQTT
;
A
#
# COMPACT_ATOMS: atom_id res chain seq x y z
N MET A 1 -18.38 -39.92 9.64
CA MET A 1 -17.69 -38.69 9.16
C MET A 1 -18.43 -38.23 7.91
N PHE A 2 -19.47 -37.42 8.08
CA PHE A 2 -20.33 -37.00 6.97
C PHE A 2 -19.64 -35.85 6.22
N ARG A 3 -19.19 -36.10 4.98
CA ARG A 3 -18.81 -35.02 4.05
C ARG A 3 -20.09 -34.32 3.61
N ASP A 4 -20.17 -32.99 3.77
CA ASP A 4 -21.27 -32.19 3.25
C ASP A 4 -21.28 -32.29 1.70
N PRO A 5 -22.34 -32.81 1.06
CA PRO A 5 -22.42 -32.98 -0.38
C PRO A 5 -22.49 -31.64 -1.16
N ARG A 6 -22.44 -30.48 -0.48
CA ARG A 6 -22.56 -29.14 -1.07
C ARG A 6 -21.25 -28.34 -1.17
N ALA A 7 -20.11 -28.89 -0.74
CA ALA A 7 -18.84 -28.20 -0.89
C ALA A 7 -18.35 -28.33 -2.34
N SER A 8 -18.35 -27.23 -3.10
CA SER A 8 -17.69 -27.16 -4.40
C SER A 8 -16.20 -27.56 -4.26
N SER A 9 -15.61 -28.08 -5.33
CA SER A 9 -14.17 -28.37 -5.36
C SER A 9 -13.33 -27.14 -4.98
N ALA A 10 -13.80 -25.94 -5.34
CA ALA A 10 -13.20 -24.66 -4.98
C ALA A 10 -13.26 -24.37 -3.46
N LYS A 11 -14.41 -24.57 -2.79
CA LYS A 11 -14.50 -24.39 -1.33
C LYS A 11 -13.59 -25.34 -0.57
N THR A 12 -13.46 -26.58 -1.04
CA THR A 12 -12.53 -27.55 -0.44
C THR A 12 -11.07 -27.11 -0.62
N LEU A 13 -10.71 -26.60 -1.81
CA LEU A 13 -9.39 -26.01 -2.04
C LEU A 13 -9.13 -24.82 -1.11
N ILE A 14 -10.05 -23.85 -1.03
CA ILE A 14 -9.91 -22.66 -0.18
C ILE A 14 -9.70 -23.07 1.29
N GLN A 15 -10.52 -23.99 1.80
CA GLN A 15 -10.42 -24.46 3.18
C GLN A 15 -9.07 -25.14 3.45
N LYS A 16 -8.62 -26.02 2.54
CA LYS A 16 -7.32 -26.69 2.65
C LYS A 16 -6.17 -25.68 2.68
N LEU A 17 -6.19 -24.66 1.81
CA LEU A 17 -5.16 -23.64 1.77
C LEU A 17 -5.19 -22.74 3.00
N LYS A 18 -6.38 -22.42 3.52
CA LYS A 18 -6.52 -21.66 4.77
C LYS A 18 -5.89 -22.42 5.93
N GLU A 19 -6.22 -23.70 6.10
CA GLU A 19 -5.66 -24.57 7.14
C GLU A 19 -4.13 -24.67 7.03
N LYS A 20 -3.62 -24.85 5.80
CA LYS A 20 -2.19 -24.84 5.53
C LYS A 20 -1.53 -23.56 6.03
N VAL A 21 -2.09 -22.39 5.70
CA VAL A 21 -1.56 -21.09 6.14
C VAL A 21 -1.67 -20.91 7.65
N LEU A 22 -2.80 -21.27 8.28
CA LEU A 22 -2.97 -21.22 9.74
C LEU A 22 -1.98 -22.10 10.50
N SER A 23 -1.55 -23.23 9.90
CA SER A 23 -0.52 -24.10 10.47
C SER A 23 0.92 -23.61 10.28
N GLY A 24 1.11 -22.40 9.72
CA GLY A 24 2.43 -21.81 9.44
C GLY A 24 3.03 -22.23 8.09
N GLY A 25 2.27 -22.91 7.24
CA GLY A 25 2.68 -23.23 5.87
C GLY A 25 2.44 -22.07 4.89
N GLU A 26 3.02 -22.17 3.70
CA GLU A 26 2.84 -21.17 2.64
C GLU A 26 2.11 -21.77 1.42
N ILE A 27 1.32 -20.96 0.73
CA ILE A 27 0.77 -21.37 -0.56
C ILE A 27 1.82 -21.24 -1.68
N SER A 28 1.77 -22.18 -2.62
CA SER A 28 2.58 -22.20 -3.84
C SER A 28 1.94 -21.32 -4.91
N TYR A 29 2.73 -20.96 -5.93
CA TYR A 29 2.26 -20.19 -7.08
C TYR A 29 1.10 -20.89 -7.82
N GLN A 30 1.17 -22.22 -7.97
CA GLN A 30 0.11 -23.00 -8.62
C GLN A 30 -1.19 -23.03 -7.79
N GLU A 31 -1.09 -23.10 -6.46
CA GLU A 31 -2.24 -22.97 -5.57
C GLU A 31 -2.86 -21.56 -5.68
N ALA A 32 -2.04 -20.50 -5.77
CA ALA A 32 -2.52 -19.13 -5.98
C ALA A 32 -3.21 -18.94 -7.34
N LEU A 33 -2.67 -19.53 -8.42
CA LEU A 33 -3.31 -19.56 -9.74
C LEU A 33 -4.68 -20.26 -9.68
N SER A 34 -4.77 -21.36 -8.93
CA SER A 34 -6.03 -22.09 -8.74
C SER A 34 -7.07 -21.23 -8.02
N LEU A 35 -6.67 -20.43 -7.01
CA LEU A 35 -7.56 -19.44 -6.39
C LEU A 35 -7.96 -18.33 -7.36
N ALA A 36 -7.02 -17.83 -8.16
CA ALA A 36 -7.28 -16.78 -9.15
C ALA A 36 -8.22 -17.25 -10.27
N ALA A 37 -8.32 -18.55 -10.53
CA ALA A 37 -9.23 -19.16 -11.50
C ALA A 37 -10.68 -19.29 -11.01
N ILE A 38 -10.96 -19.07 -9.72
CA ILE A 38 -12.32 -19.15 -9.18
C ILE A 38 -13.20 -18.03 -9.79
N ARG A 39 -14.43 -18.38 -10.16
CA ARG A 39 -15.40 -17.48 -10.80
C ARG A 39 -16.78 -17.47 -10.12
N ALA A 40 -17.20 -18.59 -9.53
CA ALA A 40 -18.51 -18.69 -8.91
C ALA A 40 -18.61 -17.73 -7.70
N VAL A 41 -19.68 -16.94 -7.64
CA VAL A 41 -19.85 -15.88 -6.64
C VAL A 41 -19.79 -16.44 -5.22
N ASP A 42 -20.48 -17.54 -4.94
CA ASP A 42 -20.47 -18.19 -3.63
C ASP A 42 -19.09 -18.68 -3.19
N ASP A 43 -18.23 -19.07 -4.13
CA ASP A 43 -16.88 -19.51 -3.86
C ASP A 43 -15.95 -18.30 -3.63
N LEU A 44 -16.15 -17.19 -4.36
CA LEU A 44 -15.45 -15.94 -4.14
C LEU A 44 -15.81 -15.33 -2.78
N ASP A 45 -17.06 -15.44 -2.35
CA ASP A 45 -17.51 -14.99 -1.04
C ASP A 45 -16.84 -15.80 0.06
N PHE A 46 -16.73 -17.12 -0.11
CA PHE A 46 -16.00 -18.00 0.81
C PHE A 46 -14.49 -17.76 0.84
N LEU A 47 -13.89 -17.40 -0.30
CA LEU A 47 -12.48 -17.01 -0.37
C LEU A 47 -12.22 -15.75 0.46
N ARG A 48 -13.08 -14.73 0.34
CA ARG A 48 -12.96 -13.48 1.10
C ARG A 48 -13.16 -13.69 2.58
N SER A 49 -14.18 -14.46 2.99
CA SER A 49 -14.37 -14.77 4.41
C SER A 49 -13.17 -15.53 4.99
N SER A 50 -12.61 -16.47 4.23
CA SER A 50 -11.39 -17.19 4.61
C SER A 50 -10.18 -16.28 4.73
N ALA A 51 -10.00 -15.33 3.81
CA ALA A 51 -8.95 -14.31 3.92
C ALA A 51 -9.16 -13.40 5.14
N HIS A 52 -10.40 -13.07 5.49
CA HIS A 52 -10.69 -12.29 6.69
C HIS A 52 -10.35 -13.05 7.97
N GLU A 53 -10.69 -14.35 8.05
CA GLU A 53 -10.26 -15.22 9.16
C GLU A 53 -8.73 -15.25 9.30
N LEU A 54 -8.00 -15.40 8.18
CA LEU A 54 -6.54 -15.31 8.19
C LEU A 54 -6.06 -13.95 8.70
N THR A 55 -6.71 -12.87 8.29
CA THR A 55 -6.37 -11.51 8.72
C THR A 55 -6.51 -11.37 10.24
N LEU A 56 -7.63 -11.82 10.82
CA LEU A 56 -7.88 -11.76 12.26
C LEU A 56 -7.01 -12.72 13.07
N HIS A 57 -6.52 -13.81 12.45
CA HIS A 57 -5.60 -14.74 13.09
C HIS A 57 -4.18 -14.16 13.20
N PHE A 58 -3.67 -13.56 12.13
CA PHE A 58 -2.28 -13.09 12.07
C PHE A 58 -2.10 -11.62 12.46
N LYS A 59 -3.17 -10.82 12.38
CA LYS A 59 -3.18 -9.38 12.68
C LYS A 59 -4.24 -9.10 13.75
N ASN A 60 -4.02 -8.07 14.54
CA ASN A 60 -5.05 -7.58 15.45
C ASN A 60 -6.14 -6.82 14.68
N SER A 61 -7.24 -6.49 15.36
CA SER A 61 -8.31 -5.66 14.80
C SER A 61 -7.93 -4.17 14.71
N GLN A 62 -6.66 -3.80 14.85
CA GLN A 62 -6.20 -2.42 14.67
C GLN A 62 -5.72 -2.22 13.22
N PRO A 63 -6.32 -1.28 12.46
CA PRO A 63 -5.95 -1.10 11.07
C PRO A 63 -4.63 -0.31 10.91
N ASP A 64 -3.87 -0.61 9.85
CA ASP A 64 -2.70 0.19 9.43
C ASP A 64 -3.18 1.46 8.74
N LEU A 65 -3.23 2.57 9.48
CA LEU A 65 -3.65 3.87 8.98
C LEU A 65 -2.44 4.76 8.72
N CYS A 66 -2.31 5.23 7.49
CA CYS A 66 -1.20 6.05 7.06
C CYS A 66 -1.73 7.31 6.37
N ALA A 67 -1.45 8.47 6.95
CA ALA A 67 -1.57 9.73 6.25
C ALA A 67 -0.27 10.02 5.50
N LEU A 68 -0.33 10.87 4.48
CA LEU A 68 0.86 11.24 3.72
C LEU A 68 0.87 12.71 3.36
N ILE A 69 2.06 13.23 3.06
CA ILE A 69 2.25 14.56 2.50
C ILE A 69 3.10 14.49 1.24
N ASN A 70 2.65 15.17 0.20
CA ASN A 70 3.43 15.37 -1.01
C ASN A 70 4.41 16.53 -0.78
N ALA A 71 5.57 16.23 -0.21
CA ALA A 71 6.56 17.22 0.20
C ALA A 71 7.26 17.90 -0.99
N LYS A 72 7.29 17.27 -2.18
CA LYS A 72 7.85 17.82 -3.43
C LYS A 72 7.04 17.29 -4.61
N SER A 73 6.61 18.16 -5.52
CA SER A 73 5.66 17.80 -6.58
C SER A 73 6.14 18.12 -8.01
N TYR A 74 5.73 17.29 -8.97
CA TYR A 74 5.93 17.39 -10.43
C TYR A 74 7.38 17.30 -10.95
N LEU A 75 8.37 17.46 -10.09
CA LEU A 75 9.79 17.56 -10.44
C LEU A 75 10.46 16.19 -10.64
N CYS A 76 9.78 15.25 -11.30
CA CYS A 76 10.28 13.90 -11.52
C CYS A 76 10.75 13.67 -12.95
N GLY A 77 11.99 13.21 -13.14
CA GLY A 77 12.57 12.89 -14.45
C GLY A 77 12.04 11.58 -15.07
N GLU A 78 11.41 10.73 -14.25
CA GLU A 78 11.02 9.38 -14.64
C GLU A 78 9.81 9.34 -15.56
N ASP A 79 9.71 8.32 -16.40
CA ASP A 79 8.65 8.17 -17.41
C ASP A 79 7.53 7.20 -17.02
N CYS A 80 7.35 6.91 -15.72
CA CYS A 80 6.27 6.05 -15.20
C CYS A 80 4.91 6.42 -15.79
N LYS A 81 4.36 5.57 -16.68
CA LYS A 81 3.16 5.87 -17.50
C LYS A 81 1.87 6.14 -16.72
N PHE A 82 1.82 5.77 -15.44
CA PHE A 82 0.69 6.06 -14.54
C PHE A 82 0.84 7.40 -13.80
N CYS A 83 2.05 7.96 -13.71
CA CYS A 83 2.37 8.98 -12.71
C CYS A 83 2.08 10.39 -13.23
N SER A 84 1.15 11.09 -12.58
CA SER A 84 0.84 12.49 -12.89
C SER A 84 1.93 13.49 -12.47
N GLN A 85 2.94 13.05 -11.72
CA GLN A 85 4.05 13.90 -11.29
C GLN A 85 5.30 13.75 -12.17
N SER A 86 5.24 12.94 -13.23
CA SER A 86 6.31 12.86 -14.22
C SER A 86 6.38 14.15 -15.02
N ALA A 87 7.57 14.74 -15.12
CA ALA A 87 7.82 15.91 -15.96
C ALA A 87 7.81 15.57 -17.46
N LYS A 88 7.67 14.29 -17.84
CA LYS A 88 7.50 13.85 -19.24
C LYS A 88 6.08 14.06 -19.76
N TYR A 89 5.12 14.29 -18.87
CA TYR A 89 3.69 14.35 -19.19
C TYR A 89 3.07 15.66 -18.73
N ASP A 90 2.21 16.25 -19.56
CA ASP A 90 1.45 17.45 -19.20
C ASP A 90 0.14 17.08 -18.50
N THR A 91 0.15 17.07 -17.17
CA THR A 91 -0.96 16.57 -16.34
C THR A 91 -1.70 17.66 -15.57
N GLY A 92 -1.25 18.92 -15.67
CA GLY A 92 -1.79 20.05 -14.93
C GLY A 92 -1.60 19.99 -13.40
N VAL A 93 -0.79 19.07 -12.88
CA VAL A 93 -0.50 18.98 -11.43
C VAL A 93 0.34 20.18 -10.98
N GLN A 94 0.03 20.72 -9.80
CA GLN A 94 0.77 21.84 -9.23
C GLN A 94 2.24 21.48 -8.98
N ARG A 95 3.14 22.31 -9.51
CA ARG A 95 4.58 22.19 -9.35
C ARG A 95 5.07 23.04 -8.18
N TYR A 96 5.83 22.45 -7.26
CA TYR A 96 6.46 23.17 -6.16
C TYR A 96 7.71 22.43 -5.64
N PRO A 97 8.72 23.16 -5.14
CA PRO A 97 9.93 22.56 -4.57
C PRO A 97 9.65 21.93 -3.19
N MET A 98 10.67 21.29 -2.61
CA MET A 98 10.57 20.67 -1.29
C MET A 98 10.02 21.63 -0.22
N MET A 99 8.97 21.19 0.48
CA MET A 99 8.35 21.93 1.59
C MET A 99 9.32 22.04 2.77
N SER A 100 9.26 23.16 3.50
CA SER A 100 10.10 23.33 4.71
C SER A 100 9.76 22.28 5.77
N PRO A 101 10.73 21.83 6.59
CA PRO A 101 10.50 20.87 7.66
C PRO A 101 9.35 21.27 8.58
N GLU A 102 9.26 22.56 8.92
CA GLU A 102 8.26 23.10 9.84
C GLU A 102 6.83 22.94 9.29
N LYS A 103 6.63 23.17 7.98
CA LYS A 103 5.33 22.94 7.33
C LYS A 103 4.94 21.47 7.28
N ILE A 104 5.93 20.57 7.14
CA ILE A 104 5.69 19.13 7.13
C ILE A 104 5.27 18.65 8.53
N VAL A 105 5.95 19.12 9.58
CA VAL A 105 5.60 18.81 10.98
C VAL A 105 4.21 19.35 11.33
N GLU A 106 3.88 20.57 10.91
CA GLU A 106 2.55 21.14 11.11
C GLU A 106 1.44 20.29 10.46
N ALA A 107 1.68 19.76 9.26
CA ALA A 107 0.77 18.83 8.61
C ALA A 107 0.67 17.49 9.34
N ALA A 108 1.79 16.97 9.84
CA ALA A 108 1.82 15.74 10.61
C ALA A 108 0.99 15.84 11.89
N LYS A 109 1.14 16.93 12.66
CA LYS A 109 0.34 17.19 13.88
C LYS A 109 -1.16 17.21 13.57
N ARG A 110 -1.57 17.87 12.48
CA ARG A 110 -2.98 17.82 12.04
C ARG A 110 -3.43 16.40 11.70
N CYS A 111 -2.60 15.59 11.04
CA CYS A 111 -2.95 14.21 10.73
C CYS A 111 -3.08 13.35 12.00
N GLU A 112 -2.19 13.55 12.97
CA GLU A 112 -2.23 12.91 14.29
C GLU A 112 -3.50 13.26 15.06
N GLU A 113 -3.85 14.54 15.15
CA GLU A 113 -5.10 15.02 15.76
C GLU A 113 -6.35 14.40 15.11
N ASN A 114 -6.27 14.10 13.82
CA ASN A 114 -7.34 13.45 13.06
C ASN A 114 -7.33 11.91 13.16
N GLY A 115 -6.41 11.32 13.94
CA GLY A 115 -6.35 9.90 14.24
C GLY A 115 -5.48 9.07 13.29
N ALA A 116 -4.62 9.71 12.49
CA ALA A 116 -3.56 8.97 11.79
C ALA A 116 -2.56 8.42 12.81
N ARG A 117 -2.05 7.21 12.57
CA ARG A 117 -1.02 6.58 13.43
C ARG A 117 0.35 6.57 12.78
N ASN A 118 0.39 6.70 11.45
CA ASN A 118 1.61 6.78 10.67
C ASN A 118 1.50 7.98 9.72
N PHE A 119 2.64 8.62 9.46
CA PHE A 119 2.74 9.76 8.57
C PHE A 119 3.89 9.56 7.59
N CYS A 120 3.57 9.55 6.29
CA CYS A 120 4.52 9.30 5.23
C CYS A 120 4.93 10.59 4.52
N VAL A 121 6.22 10.91 4.55
CA VAL A 121 6.79 12.00 3.76
C VAL A 121 7.12 11.48 2.37
N VAL A 122 6.49 12.05 1.34
CA VAL A 122 6.62 11.60 -0.05
C VAL A 122 7.22 12.70 -0.92
N THR A 123 8.19 12.35 -1.75
CA THR A 123 8.78 13.27 -2.73
C THR A 123 8.59 12.76 -4.15
N SER A 124 8.38 13.67 -5.10
CA SER A 124 8.55 13.39 -6.52
C SER A 124 10.04 13.36 -6.89
N GLY A 125 10.42 12.50 -7.82
CA GLY A 125 11.81 12.36 -8.28
C GLY A 125 12.32 10.94 -8.11
N GLU A 126 13.39 10.63 -8.83
CA GLU A 126 14.09 9.36 -8.69
C GLU A 126 14.98 9.37 -7.45
N THR A 127 15.75 10.43 -7.24
CA THR A 127 16.71 10.59 -6.14
C THR A 127 16.58 11.97 -5.50
N LEU A 128 17.08 12.09 -4.27
CA LEU A 128 17.20 13.36 -3.57
C LEU A 128 18.58 13.99 -3.85
N SER A 129 18.61 15.29 -4.08
CA SER A 129 19.86 16.05 -3.98
C SER A 129 20.37 16.08 -2.54
N ALA A 130 21.67 16.39 -2.33
CA ALA A 130 22.26 16.47 -0.99
C ALA A 130 21.49 17.45 -0.06
N GLY A 131 21.11 18.61 -0.58
CA GLY A 131 20.33 19.59 0.19
C GLY A 131 18.91 19.11 0.52
N GLU A 132 18.25 18.41 -0.41
CA GLU A 132 16.93 17.81 -0.14
C GLU A 132 17.04 16.68 0.89
N PHE A 133 18.10 15.88 0.84
CA PHE A 133 18.35 14.83 1.82
C PHE A 133 18.57 15.41 3.23
N ASP A 134 19.37 16.47 3.37
CA ASP A 134 19.53 17.17 4.65
C ASP A 134 18.21 17.72 5.19
N GLN A 135 17.37 18.26 4.30
CA GLN A 135 16.04 18.76 4.66
C GLN A 135 15.11 17.63 5.11
N VAL A 136 15.14 16.47 4.45
CA VAL A 136 14.42 15.26 4.89
C VAL A 136 14.93 14.81 6.26
N ARG A 137 16.25 14.71 6.45
CA ARG A 137 16.83 14.28 7.73
C ARG A 137 16.40 15.19 8.88
N LYS A 138 16.44 16.51 8.68
CA LYS A 138 15.91 17.49 9.65
C LYS A 138 14.41 17.30 9.89
N THR A 139 13.63 17.07 8.83
CA THR A 139 12.19 16.83 8.94
C THR A 139 11.88 15.60 9.80
N PHE A 140 12.59 14.49 9.56
CA PHE A 140 12.38 13.24 10.29
C PHE A 140 12.75 13.38 11.75
N GLN A 141 13.86 14.07 12.05
CA GLN A 141 14.24 14.41 13.43
C GLN A 141 13.12 15.18 14.14
N LEU A 142 12.61 16.26 13.55
CA LEU A 142 11.53 17.06 14.15
C LEU A 142 10.24 16.26 14.31
N LEU A 143 9.87 15.43 13.32
CA LEU A 143 8.70 14.55 13.44
C LEU A 143 8.83 13.60 14.63
N SER A 144 10.04 13.07 14.89
CA SER A 144 10.30 12.15 16.00
C SER A 144 10.28 12.84 17.37
N GLU A 145 10.60 14.13 17.41
CA GLU A 145 10.62 14.94 18.64
C GLU A 145 9.25 15.53 18.96
N GLU A 146 8.45 15.85 17.94
CA GLU A 146 7.26 16.67 18.08
C GLU A 146 5.93 15.94 17.86
N THR A 147 5.95 14.65 17.51
CA THR A 147 4.75 13.83 17.27
C THR A 147 4.89 12.42 17.86
N GLY A 148 3.77 11.74 18.10
CA GLY A 148 3.70 10.32 18.44
C GLY A 148 3.49 9.40 17.23
N LEU A 149 3.65 9.92 16.01
CA LEU A 149 3.40 9.20 14.77
C LEU A 149 4.53 8.21 14.42
N GLY A 150 4.16 7.08 13.82
CA GLY A 150 5.10 6.27 13.04
C GLY A 150 5.58 7.03 11.81
N ILE A 151 6.89 7.27 11.69
CA ILE A 151 7.47 8.08 10.63
C ILE A 151 7.85 7.19 9.44
N ASP A 152 7.16 7.40 8.32
CA ASP A 152 7.35 6.65 7.10
C ASP A 152 7.92 7.55 5.98
N GLY A 153 8.65 6.98 5.02
CA GLY A 153 9.22 7.72 3.89
C GLY A 153 8.94 7.07 2.53
N SER A 154 8.70 7.87 1.49
CA SER A 154 8.65 7.43 0.09
C SER A 154 9.43 8.43 -0.75
N LEU A 155 10.75 8.24 -0.79
CA LEU A 155 11.70 9.29 -1.19
C LEU A 155 12.45 9.02 -2.51
N GLY A 156 12.02 8.00 -3.25
CA GLY A 156 12.74 7.51 -4.43
C GLY A 156 13.76 6.42 -4.08
N ASN A 157 14.86 6.38 -4.83
CA ASN A 157 16.04 5.57 -4.60
C ASN A 157 16.93 6.27 -3.56
N LEU A 158 17.39 5.51 -2.56
CA LEU A 158 18.33 5.97 -1.54
C LEU A 158 19.53 5.03 -1.50
N THR A 159 20.71 5.57 -1.18
CA THR A 159 21.86 4.72 -0.88
C THR A 159 21.71 4.04 0.48
N GLU A 160 22.51 3.01 0.73
CA GLU A 160 22.54 2.32 2.01
C GLU A 160 22.87 3.29 3.17
N GLU A 161 23.83 4.20 2.96
CA GLU A 161 24.23 5.21 3.94
C GLU A 161 23.07 6.16 4.26
N GLN A 162 22.37 6.63 3.24
CA GLN A 162 21.21 7.51 3.41
C GLN A 162 20.09 6.83 4.21
N ILE A 163 19.82 5.55 3.94
CA ILE A 163 18.85 4.75 4.70
C ILE A 163 19.28 4.64 6.17
N SER A 164 20.56 4.34 6.42
CA SER A 164 21.13 4.25 7.77
C SER A 164 21.02 5.58 8.53
N GLU A 165 21.27 6.70 7.87
CA GLU A 165 21.15 8.03 8.46
C GLU A 165 19.70 8.39 8.80
N LEU A 166 18.75 8.09 7.90
CA LEU A 166 17.33 8.31 8.17
C LEU A 166 16.81 7.44 9.32
N LYS A 167 17.30 6.20 9.45
CA LYS A 167 16.95 5.32 10.58
C LYS A 167 17.35 5.92 11.92
N LYS A 168 18.51 6.59 12.01
CA LYS A 168 18.99 7.25 13.23
C LYS A 168 18.12 8.43 13.68
N VAL A 169 17.44 9.08 12.74
CA VAL A 169 16.55 10.24 13.00
C VAL A 169 15.07 9.87 13.01
N GLY A 170 14.76 8.58 13.17
CA GLY A 170 13.38 8.12 13.42
C GLY A 170 12.63 7.50 12.25
N LEU A 171 13.26 7.29 11.07
CA LEU A 171 12.62 6.52 9.98
C LEU A 171 12.27 5.11 10.48
N ARG A 172 10.97 4.81 10.51
CA ARG A 172 10.44 3.50 10.90
C ARG A 172 10.27 2.60 9.68
N ARG A 173 9.55 3.10 8.66
CA ARG A 173 9.15 2.32 7.47
C ARG A 173 9.40 3.09 6.19
N PHE A 174 9.87 2.40 5.16
CA PHE A 174 10.10 3.00 3.85
C PHE A 174 9.26 2.35 2.76
N ASN A 175 8.58 3.17 1.97
CA ASN A 175 7.78 2.77 0.83
C ASN A 175 8.59 2.78 -0.45
N HIS A 176 8.75 1.61 -1.06
CA HIS A 176 9.39 1.44 -2.36
C HIS A 176 8.69 0.32 -3.16
N ASN A 177 7.61 0.67 -3.86
CA ASN A 177 6.77 -0.30 -4.61
C ASN A 177 7.48 -0.86 -5.83
N LEU A 178 7.34 -2.14 -6.16
CA LEU A 178 7.80 -2.69 -7.45
C LEU A 178 6.85 -2.35 -8.61
N GLN A 179 5.69 -1.75 -8.31
CA GLN A 179 4.63 -1.32 -9.24
C GLN A 179 3.86 -2.46 -9.91
N CYS A 180 4.55 -3.43 -10.53
CA CYS A 180 3.96 -4.59 -11.22
C CYS A 180 4.92 -5.78 -11.24
N SER A 181 4.62 -6.82 -12.04
CA SER A 181 5.56 -7.91 -12.30
C SER A 181 6.78 -7.41 -13.07
N ARG A 182 7.89 -8.13 -12.95
CA ARG A 182 9.13 -7.84 -13.69
C ARG A 182 8.92 -7.86 -15.20
N GLU A 183 8.11 -8.78 -15.70
CA GLU A 183 7.87 -8.96 -17.13
C GLU A 183 6.97 -7.89 -17.73
N PHE A 184 6.02 -7.35 -16.95
CA PHE A 184 5.16 -6.25 -17.40
C PHE A 184 5.80 -4.87 -17.20
N TYR A 185 6.84 -4.79 -16.38
CA TYR A 185 7.47 -3.53 -15.99
C TYR A 185 7.98 -2.65 -17.15
N PRO A 186 8.60 -3.21 -18.23
CA PRO A 186 9.00 -2.41 -19.39
C PRO A 186 7.83 -1.72 -20.12
N GLU A 187 6.60 -2.22 -19.94
CA GLU A 187 5.40 -1.58 -20.50
C GLU A 187 5.00 -0.34 -19.71
N ILE A 188 5.56 -0.12 -18.52
CA ILE A 188 5.14 0.93 -17.58
C ILE A 188 6.20 2.01 -17.39
N VAL A 189 7.48 1.66 -17.42
CA VAL A 189 8.57 2.61 -17.19
C VAL A 189 9.83 2.12 -17.89
N SER A 190 10.60 3.05 -18.45
CA SER A 190 11.84 2.76 -19.17
C SER A 190 13.05 3.50 -18.61
N THR A 191 12.85 4.56 -17.83
CA THR A 191 13.95 5.39 -17.29
C THR A 191 14.72 4.75 -16.15
N HIS A 192 14.12 3.79 -15.44
CA HIS A 192 14.78 2.99 -14.41
C HIS A 192 14.34 1.54 -14.48
N THR A 193 15.22 0.63 -14.13
CA THR A 193 15.06 -0.82 -14.20
C THR A 193 14.31 -1.39 -13.00
N TYR A 194 13.85 -2.63 -13.12
CA TYR A 194 13.25 -3.36 -12.01
C TYR A 194 14.26 -3.69 -10.91
N ASP A 195 15.52 -3.98 -11.30
CA ASP A 195 16.58 -4.38 -10.37
C ASP A 195 17.03 -3.23 -9.46
N GLU A 196 17.10 -1.99 -9.97
CA GLU A 196 17.38 -0.81 -9.13
C GLU A 196 16.35 -0.63 -8.00
N ARG A 197 15.08 -0.97 -8.27
CA ARG A 197 14.03 -0.94 -7.22
C ARG A 197 14.25 -2.01 -6.17
N MET A 198 14.70 -3.18 -6.59
CA MET A 198 14.96 -4.31 -5.70
C MET A 198 16.21 -4.09 -4.85
N GLU A 199 17.24 -3.46 -5.41
CA GLU A 199 18.43 -3.06 -4.68
C GLU A 199 18.08 -2.12 -3.51
N THR A 200 17.17 -1.17 -3.73
CA THR A 200 16.64 -0.33 -2.64
C THR A 200 15.97 -1.20 -1.55
N LEU A 201 15.20 -2.23 -1.91
CA LEU A 201 14.60 -3.15 -0.94
C LEU A 201 15.66 -3.97 -0.18
N ASP A 202 16.75 -4.35 -0.83
CA ASP A 202 17.88 -5.04 -0.19
C ASP A 202 18.56 -4.13 0.84
N PHE A 203 18.77 -2.85 0.53
CA PHE A 203 19.32 -1.87 1.47
C PHE A 203 18.40 -1.65 2.68
N LEU A 204 17.09 -1.56 2.47
CA LEU A 204 16.12 -1.45 3.57
C LEU A 204 16.17 -2.65 4.50
N LYS A 205 16.22 -3.87 3.93
CA LYS A 205 16.33 -5.11 4.70
C LYS A 205 17.63 -5.16 5.51
N LYS A 206 18.75 -4.76 4.90
CA LYS A 206 20.07 -4.74 5.55
C LYS A 206 20.16 -3.76 6.72
N ASN A 207 19.40 -2.67 6.67
CA ASN A 207 19.39 -1.62 7.69
C ASN A 207 18.22 -1.73 8.70
N ASP A 208 17.51 -2.87 8.73
CA ASP A 208 16.39 -3.11 9.65
C ASP A 208 15.31 -1.99 9.58
N VAL A 209 15.02 -1.53 8.36
CA VAL A 209 13.92 -0.58 8.09
C VAL A 209 12.69 -1.38 7.68
N GLU A 210 11.52 -1.07 8.26
CA GLU A 210 10.29 -1.75 7.86
C GLU A 210 10.02 -1.52 6.37
N ILE A 211 9.79 -2.60 5.63
CA ILE A 211 9.55 -2.54 4.19
C ILE A 211 8.05 -2.35 3.92
N CYS A 212 7.72 -1.28 3.19
CA CYS A 212 6.43 -1.07 2.54
C CYS A 212 6.61 -1.22 1.03
N SER A 213 6.16 -2.33 0.45
CA SER A 213 6.31 -2.53 -0.99
C SER A 213 5.15 -3.33 -1.57
N GLY A 214 4.63 -2.86 -2.68
CA GLY A 214 3.56 -3.49 -3.42
C GLY A 214 3.47 -2.94 -4.84
N GLY A 215 2.24 -2.71 -5.32
CA GLY A 215 2.02 -2.33 -6.72
C GLY A 215 0.71 -1.65 -7.02
N ILE A 216 0.41 -1.53 -8.31
CA ILE A 216 -0.75 -0.85 -8.87
C ILE A 216 -1.54 -1.87 -9.70
N PHE A 217 -2.82 -2.04 -9.38
CA PHE A 217 -3.73 -2.87 -10.16
C PHE A 217 -4.45 -2.06 -11.23
N GLY A 218 -4.66 -2.65 -12.41
CA GLY A 218 -5.45 -2.06 -13.48
C GLY A 218 -4.66 -1.20 -14.47
N MET A 219 -3.34 -1.38 -14.55
CA MET A 219 -2.49 -0.74 -15.57
C MET A 219 -2.54 -1.45 -16.94
N GLY A 220 -3.25 -2.58 -17.03
CA GLY A 220 -3.30 -3.42 -18.23
C GLY A 220 -2.62 -4.79 -18.02
N GLU A 221 -2.04 -5.00 -16.84
CA GLU A 221 -1.40 -6.25 -16.45
C GLU A 221 -2.40 -7.40 -16.28
N SER A 222 -1.94 -8.62 -16.52
CA SER A 222 -2.75 -9.83 -16.36
C SER A 222 -2.94 -10.19 -14.87
N PRO A 223 -3.93 -11.03 -14.52
CA PRO A 223 -4.00 -11.59 -13.17
C PRO A 223 -2.74 -12.35 -12.75
N GLU A 224 -2.04 -12.98 -13.71
CA GLU A 224 -0.78 -13.70 -13.46
C GLU A 224 0.34 -12.71 -13.10
N ASP A 225 0.42 -11.55 -13.75
CA ASP A 225 1.39 -10.50 -13.40
C ASP A 225 1.20 -10.00 -11.96
N ARG A 226 -0.05 -9.86 -11.51
CA ARG A 226 -0.34 -9.51 -10.11
C ARG A 226 0.19 -10.60 -9.17
N LEU A 227 -0.05 -11.88 -9.47
CA LEU A 227 0.48 -12.97 -8.66
C LEU A 227 2.02 -12.99 -8.67
N LYS A 228 2.67 -12.78 -9.82
CA LYS A 228 4.14 -12.71 -9.89
C LYS A 228 4.71 -11.62 -8.99
N LEU A 229 4.12 -10.41 -9.01
CA LEU A 229 4.48 -9.34 -8.07
C LEU A 229 4.35 -9.80 -6.60
N ALA A 230 3.24 -10.44 -6.24
CA ALA A 230 3.03 -10.93 -4.89
C ALA A 230 4.11 -11.95 -4.47
N PHE A 231 4.47 -12.88 -5.34
CA PHE A 231 5.48 -13.90 -5.05
C PHE A 231 6.90 -13.33 -5.04
N GLU A 232 7.23 -12.36 -5.90
CA GLU A 232 8.54 -11.70 -5.92
C GLU A 232 8.84 -11.02 -4.57
N LEU A 233 7.83 -10.41 -3.96
CA LEU A 233 7.99 -9.71 -2.68
C LEU A 233 8.09 -10.64 -1.46
N LYS A 234 7.86 -11.95 -1.58
CA LYS A 234 7.95 -12.88 -0.43
C LYS A 234 9.32 -12.87 0.24
N LYS A 235 10.40 -12.79 -0.55
CA LYS A 235 11.78 -12.78 -0.01
C LYS A 235 12.10 -11.58 0.87
N TYR A 236 11.32 -10.51 0.74
CA TYR A 236 11.44 -9.29 1.53
C TYR A 236 10.55 -9.27 2.77
N ALA A 237 9.59 -10.20 2.88
CA ALA A 237 8.62 -10.27 3.99
C ALA A 237 8.07 -8.88 4.37
N PRO A 238 7.42 -8.15 3.43
CA PRO A 238 7.06 -6.76 3.64
C PRO A 238 6.17 -6.60 4.86
N HIS A 239 6.47 -5.59 5.67
CA HIS A 239 5.68 -5.23 6.85
C HIS A 239 4.34 -4.65 6.41
N CYS A 240 4.34 -3.91 5.31
CA CYS A 240 3.17 -3.39 4.65
C CYS A 240 3.20 -3.70 3.16
N PHE A 241 2.10 -4.25 2.65
CA PHE A 241 1.88 -4.47 1.22
C PHE A 241 0.82 -3.47 0.73
N PRO A 242 1.22 -2.30 0.22
CA PRO A 242 0.30 -1.34 -0.37
C PRO A 242 -0.22 -1.86 -1.72
N ILE A 243 -1.54 -1.88 -1.86
CA ILE A 243 -2.23 -2.12 -3.13
C ILE A 243 -2.86 -0.81 -3.55
N ASN A 244 -2.28 -0.23 -4.61
CA ASN A 244 -2.89 0.87 -5.33
C ASN A 244 -3.77 0.30 -6.44
N ILE A 245 -4.76 1.06 -6.86
CA ILE A 245 -5.54 0.79 -8.06
C ILE A 245 -5.36 1.98 -8.97
N LEU A 246 -5.14 1.74 -10.26
CA LEU A 246 -4.89 2.80 -11.22
C LEU A 246 -6.03 3.83 -11.13
N ASN A 247 -5.63 5.08 -10.96
CA ASN A 247 -6.48 6.25 -11.13
C ASN A 247 -6.01 6.92 -12.42
N PRO A 248 -6.64 6.66 -13.58
CA PRO A 248 -6.22 7.23 -14.85
C PRO A 248 -6.17 8.75 -14.76
N ARG A 249 -5.02 9.33 -15.10
CA ARG A 249 -4.78 10.77 -14.97
C ARG A 249 -4.72 11.42 -16.35
N PRO A 250 -5.47 12.50 -16.60
CA PRO A 250 -5.32 13.28 -17.83
C PRO A 250 -3.86 13.63 -18.08
N GLY A 251 -3.42 13.50 -19.33
CA GLY A 251 -2.04 13.79 -19.74
C GLY A 251 -1.07 12.61 -19.62
N THR A 252 -1.36 11.59 -18.81
CA THR A 252 -0.49 10.40 -18.74
C THR A 252 -0.80 9.40 -19.86
N PRO A 253 0.16 8.55 -20.26
CA PRO A 253 -0.11 7.52 -21.27
C PRO A 253 -1.22 6.53 -20.90
N LEU A 254 -1.48 6.34 -19.60
CA LEU A 254 -2.57 5.49 -19.11
C LEU A 254 -3.89 6.23 -18.84
N ALA A 255 -4.05 7.47 -19.32
CA ALA A 255 -5.27 8.27 -19.11
C ALA A 255 -6.54 7.58 -19.63
N GLY A 256 -6.43 6.81 -20.72
CA GLY A 256 -7.54 6.08 -21.34
C GLY A 256 -7.69 4.63 -20.85
N GLN A 257 -6.90 4.19 -19.87
CA GLN A 257 -6.93 2.81 -19.40
C GLN A 257 -8.28 2.52 -18.70
N PRO A 258 -9.01 1.46 -19.09
CA PRO A 258 -10.25 1.09 -18.42
C PRO A 258 -10.02 0.73 -16.95
N PRO A 259 -10.94 1.07 -16.04
CA PRO A 259 -10.84 0.68 -14.65
C PRO A 259 -10.89 -0.85 -14.51
N ILE A 260 -10.18 -1.38 -13.51
CA ILE A 260 -10.26 -2.79 -13.16
C ILE A 260 -11.66 -3.14 -12.64
N ASP A 261 -12.13 -4.36 -12.93
CA ASP A 261 -13.32 -4.89 -12.28
C ASP A 261 -13.12 -4.91 -10.75
N PRO A 262 -13.96 -4.23 -9.96
CA PRO A 262 -13.86 -4.21 -8.50
C PRO A 262 -13.90 -5.61 -7.88
N ALA A 263 -14.65 -6.55 -8.47
CA ALA A 263 -14.72 -7.93 -8.01
C ALA A 263 -13.38 -8.66 -8.19
N GLU A 264 -12.70 -8.42 -9.31
CA GLU A 264 -11.35 -8.96 -9.56
C GLU A 264 -10.32 -8.36 -8.61
N ALA A 265 -10.39 -7.05 -8.33
CA ALA A 265 -9.52 -6.38 -7.38
C ALA A 265 -9.65 -6.99 -5.96
N ILE A 266 -10.89 -7.13 -5.44
CA ILE A 266 -11.09 -7.70 -4.10
C ILE A 266 -10.79 -9.20 -4.02
N LYS A 267 -10.95 -9.94 -5.12
CA LYS A 267 -10.50 -11.33 -5.21
C LYS A 267 -8.98 -11.41 -5.08
N MET A 268 -8.25 -10.55 -5.80
CA MET A 268 -6.80 -10.51 -5.74
C MET A 268 -6.29 -10.11 -4.35
N ILE A 269 -6.94 -9.14 -3.70
CA ILE A 269 -6.66 -8.76 -2.30
C ILE A 269 -6.80 -9.96 -1.35
N ALA A 270 -7.85 -10.77 -1.52
CA ALA A 270 -8.02 -11.99 -0.73
C ALA A 270 -6.89 -12.98 -0.96
N ILE A 271 -6.50 -13.22 -2.21
CA ILE A 271 -5.36 -14.12 -2.54
C ILE A 271 -4.06 -13.59 -1.94
N TYR A 272 -3.82 -12.28 -1.98
CA TYR A 272 -2.64 -11.66 -1.38
C TYR A 272 -2.54 -11.92 0.13
N ARG A 273 -3.67 -12.00 0.84
CA ARG A 273 -3.67 -12.40 2.26
C ARG A 273 -3.22 -13.84 2.48
N PHE A 274 -3.56 -14.77 1.59
CA PHE A 274 -3.04 -16.14 1.66
C PHE A 274 -1.52 -16.19 1.37
N ILE A 275 -1.02 -15.32 0.50
CA ILE A 275 0.41 -15.25 0.14
C ILE A 275 1.23 -14.56 1.24
N HIS A 276 0.69 -13.47 1.82
CA HIS A 276 1.34 -12.60 2.80
C HIS A 276 0.53 -12.50 4.11
N PRO A 277 0.40 -13.61 4.87
CA PRO A 277 -0.45 -13.65 6.06
C PRO A 277 -0.07 -12.63 7.13
N HIS A 278 1.22 -12.30 7.27
CA HIS A 278 1.73 -11.40 8.32
C HIS A 278 1.78 -9.91 7.93
N ALA A 279 1.66 -9.58 6.64
CA ALA A 279 1.78 -8.19 6.16
C ALA A 279 0.53 -7.36 6.47
N ASN A 280 0.69 -6.06 6.66
CA ASN A 280 -0.42 -5.12 6.57
C ASN A 280 -0.78 -4.90 5.10
N ILE A 281 -1.89 -5.46 4.63
CA ILE A 281 -2.38 -5.25 3.27
C ILE A 281 -3.18 -3.94 3.27
N LYS A 282 -2.57 -2.90 2.71
CA LYS A 282 -3.08 -1.52 2.78
C LYS A 282 -3.64 -1.08 1.45
N LEU A 283 -4.88 -0.60 1.43
CA LEU A 283 -5.45 0.01 0.22
C LEU A 283 -5.05 1.48 0.14
N ALA A 284 -4.37 1.82 -0.95
CA ALA A 284 -3.73 3.11 -1.16
C ALA A 284 -4.43 3.87 -2.30
N GLY A 285 -3.67 4.43 -3.25
CA GLY A 285 -4.19 5.29 -4.32
C GLY A 285 -5.30 4.62 -5.14
N GLY A 286 -6.32 5.39 -5.50
CA GLY A 286 -7.38 4.99 -6.43
C GLY A 286 -8.46 4.06 -5.86
N LYS A 287 -8.43 3.76 -4.55
CA LYS A 287 -9.42 2.89 -3.90
C LYS A 287 -10.84 3.46 -3.97
N GLU A 288 -11.00 4.78 -3.87
CA GLU A 288 -12.31 5.46 -3.89
C GLU A 288 -12.96 5.34 -5.26
N LEU A 289 -12.22 5.71 -6.31
CA LEU A 289 -12.70 5.72 -7.69
C LEU A 289 -13.10 4.32 -8.15
N ASN A 290 -12.28 3.32 -7.80
CA ASN A 290 -12.43 1.98 -8.36
C ASN A 290 -13.32 1.07 -7.51
N LEU A 291 -13.32 1.18 -6.19
CA LEU A 291 -14.09 0.26 -5.34
C LEU A 291 -15.40 0.87 -4.83
N GLY A 292 -15.43 2.20 -4.63
CA GLY A 292 -16.49 2.84 -3.84
C GLY A 292 -16.64 2.22 -2.45
N ILE A 293 -17.63 2.67 -1.69
CA ILE A 293 -17.81 2.22 -0.29
C ILE A 293 -18.13 0.71 -0.21
N PHE A 294 -18.93 0.19 -1.15
CA PHE A 294 -19.39 -1.19 -1.13
C PHE A 294 -18.26 -2.21 -1.30
N PHE A 295 -17.44 -2.08 -2.36
CA PHE A 295 -16.34 -3.01 -2.56
C PHE A 295 -15.18 -2.76 -1.61
N LEU A 296 -14.99 -1.51 -1.15
CA LEU A 296 -13.98 -1.21 -0.14
C LEU A 296 -14.30 -1.91 1.20
N GLU A 297 -15.57 -1.96 1.61
CA GLU A 297 -15.99 -2.74 2.78
C GLU A 297 -15.71 -4.24 2.59
N LYS A 298 -16.01 -4.78 1.40
CA LYS A 298 -15.73 -6.18 1.06
C LYS A 298 -14.24 -6.50 1.05
N ALA A 299 -13.39 -5.56 0.63
CA ALA A 299 -11.95 -5.72 0.63
C ALA A 299 -11.39 -5.78 2.07
N LEU A 300 -11.90 -4.91 2.96
CA LEU A 300 -11.56 -4.92 4.39
C LEU A 300 -12.03 -6.20 5.10
N LYS A 301 -13.21 -6.70 4.73
CA LYS A 301 -13.74 -8.02 5.11
C LYS A 301 -13.20 -9.16 4.24
N GLY A 302 -12.10 -8.93 3.53
CA GLY A 302 -11.62 -9.83 2.48
C GLY A 302 -10.09 -9.92 2.38
N GLY A 303 -9.35 -9.46 3.40
CA GLY A 303 -7.89 -9.58 3.46
C GLY A 303 -7.16 -8.27 3.71
N ALA A 304 -7.72 -7.13 3.29
CA ALA A 304 -7.14 -5.82 3.57
C ALA A 304 -7.35 -5.42 5.03
N ASN A 305 -6.34 -4.81 5.64
CA ASN A 305 -6.35 -4.38 7.05
C ASN A 305 -5.67 -3.02 7.26
N GLY A 306 -5.63 -2.18 6.22
CA GLY A 306 -5.06 -0.84 6.30
C GLY A 306 -5.55 0.06 5.18
N LEU A 307 -5.51 1.37 5.42
CA LEU A 307 -5.88 2.41 4.47
C LEU A 307 -4.86 3.54 4.46
N VAL A 308 -4.61 4.11 3.29
CA VAL A 308 -4.14 5.50 3.20
C VAL A 308 -5.34 6.42 3.43
N VAL A 309 -5.21 7.37 4.36
CA VAL A 309 -6.29 8.27 4.82
C VAL A 309 -5.91 9.74 4.63
N GLY A 310 -6.92 10.62 4.51
CA GLY A 310 -6.70 12.06 4.47
C GLY A 310 -6.23 12.62 3.12
N GLY A 311 -6.21 11.80 2.07
CA GLY A 311 -5.87 12.20 0.70
C GLY A 311 -4.61 11.55 0.16
N TYR A 312 -4.25 11.94 -1.07
CA TYR A 312 -3.11 11.43 -1.81
C TYR A 312 -2.23 12.56 -2.35
N LEU A 313 -1.25 12.18 -3.16
CA LEU A 313 -0.25 13.11 -3.69
C LEU A 313 -0.84 14.18 -4.60
N THR A 314 -1.77 13.79 -5.48
CA THR A 314 -2.34 14.66 -6.53
C THR A 314 -3.85 14.54 -6.65
N THR A 315 -4.48 13.75 -5.78
CA THR A 315 -5.92 13.49 -5.78
C THR A 315 -6.46 13.52 -4.36
N CYS A 316 -7.69 13.98 -4.21
CA CYS A 316 -8.42 13.84 -2.96
C CYS A 316 -8.72 12.36 -2.71
N GLY A 317 -8.78 11.99 -1.43
CA GLY A 317 -9.35 10.72 -0.98
C GLY A 317 -10.66 10.97 -0.26
N ASN A 318 -11.21 9.93 0.35
CA ASN A 318 -12.35 10.11 1.26
C ASN A 318 -11.98 11.01 2.45
N PRO A 319 -12.95 11.73 3.01
CA PRO A 319 -12.80 12.30 4.35
C PRO A 319 -12.42 11.19 5.35
N ILE A 320 -11.47 11.48 6.25
CA ILE A 320 -10.97 10.48 7.22
C ILE A 320 -12.09 9.90 8.11
N ALA A 321 -13.12 10.69 8.41
CA ALA A 321 -14.29 10.26 9.16
C ALA A 321 -15.08 9.15 8.44
N GLU A 322 -15.17 9.20 7.12
CA GLU A 322 -15.84 8.17 6.32
C GLU A 322 -15.03 6.88 6.28
N ASP A 323 -13.70 6.98 6.12
CA ASP A 323 -12.79 5.84 6.20
C ASP A 323 -12.89 5.18 7.59
N PHE A 324 -12.99 5.96 8.67
CA PHE A 324 -13.15 5.44 10.03
C PHE A 324 -14.50 4.75 10.23
N ALA A 325 -15.58 5.33 9.71
CA ALA A 325 -16.91 4.70 9.76
C ALA A 325 -16.91 3.36 8.99
N LEU A 326 -16.23 3.31 7.84
CA LEU A 326 -16.08 2.12 7.03
C LEU A 326 -15.28 1.03 7.75
N LEU A 327 -14.15 1.38 8.36
CA LEU A 327 -13.33 0.46 9.15
C LEU A 327 -14.13 -0.15 10.31
N LYS A 328 -14.92 0.66 11.02
CA LYS A 328 -15.81 0.18 12.09
C LYS A 328 -16.86 -0.81 11.55
N ARG A 329 -17.49 -0.54 10.40
CA ARG A 329 -18.40 -1.49 9.75
C ARG A 329 -17.71 -2.80 9.33
N ALA A 330 -16.41 -2.72 9.04
CA ALA A 330 -15.57 -3.87 8.72
C ALA A 330 -15.03 -4.61 9.95
N GLY A 331 -15.38 -4.19 11.17
CA GLY A 331 -14.98 -4.86 12.42
C GLY A 331 -13.62 -4.42 12.96
N TYR A 332 -13.02 -3.36 12.41
CA TYR A 332 -11.77 -2.80 12.91
C TYR A 332 -12.01 -1.80 14.04
N ILE A 333 -11.10 -1.81 15.01
CA ILE A 333 -11.08 -0.90 16.14
C ILE A 333 -10.27 0.32 15.74
N VAL A 334 -10.98 1.44 15.57
CA VAL A 334 -10.38 2.75 15.33
C VAL A 334 -10.57 3.58 16.60
N GLU A 335 -9.62 3.46 17.52
CA GLU A 335 -9.54 4.31 18.70
C GLU A 335 -9.17 5.72 18.27
N ARG A 336 -10.02 6.69 18.61
CA ARG A 336 -9.54 8.06 18.83
C ARG A 336 -9.04 8.04 20.27
N GLU A 337 -7.75 8.15 20.52
CA GLU A 337 -7.35 8.74 21.78
C GLU A 337 -7.85 10.19 21.71
N ALA A 338 -8.99 10.44 22.34
CA ALA A 338 -9.37 11.81 22.62
C ALA A 338 -8.24 12.37 23.47
N ALA A 339 -7.61 13.46 23.01
CA ALA A 339 -6.86 14.30 23.90
C ALA A 339 -7.80 14.65 25.06
N VAL A 340 -7.62 13.99 26.20
CA VAL A 340 -8.27 14.38 27.43
C VAL A 340 -7.63 15.72 27.77
N ALA A 341 -8.22 16.80 27.28
CA ALA A 341 -8.03 18.10 27.85
C ALA A 341 -8.49 17.97 29.30
N GLN A 342 -7.56 17.70 30.20
CA GLN A 342 -7.77 17.86 31.63
C GLN A 342 -7.88 19.37 31.87
N THR A 343 -9.10 19.88 31.72
CA THR A 343 -9.53 21.09 32.42
C THR A 343 -9.71 20.73 33.88
N THR A 344 -8.70 21.03 34.70
CA THR A 344 -8.79 21.81 35.96
C THR A 344 -7.38 22.11 36.45
#